data_AF-A0A9W8E9X9-F1
#
_entry.id   AF-A0A9W8E9X9-F1
#
_cell.length_a   1.000
_cell.length_b   1.000
_cell.length_c   1.000
_cell.angle_alpha   90.00
_cell.angle_beta   90.00
_cell.angle_gamma   90.00
#
_symmetry.space_group_name_H-M   'P 1'
#
loop_
_entity.id
_entity.type
_entity.pdbx_description
1 polymer ?
#
loop_
_entity_poly.entity_id
_entity_poly.type
_entity_poly.pdbx_seq_one_letter_code
_entity_poly.pdbx_strand_id
1 'polypeptide(L)'
;YNEQGMGDNDIALLRLATPIATWSHNVAPVPIGTSMVYDDQTAVVMGWGITDPKDASSLAETLQVTTISLSNDRAVCSSMYSGFQDSNNDRICSADEQHTSKAGQDTCLGDSGGPLVVFDGRWVLAGITSYGNSPSGSAICGAKDNVAYYTHVAYFLPFILAQTGLQYPAITMGDGLTNVFENSRQWHNGRLASSATTLAGKLGSRGALGIYPWSALTALVMAWMLK
;
A
#
# COMPACT_ATOMS: atom_id res chain seq x y z
N TYR A 1 8.30 18.67 10.57
CA TYR A 1 7.61 19.43 9.52
C TYR A 1 8.56 20.55 9.12
N ASN A 2 9.13 20.50 7.92
CA ASN A 2 10.07 21.49 7.43
C ASN A 2 9.43 22.16 6.22
N GLU A 3 9.00 23.42 6.38
CA GLU A 3 8.13 24.13 5.43
C GLU A 3 8.88 24.76 4.23
N GLN A 4 10.17 24.44 4.04
CA GLN A 4 11.00 25.13 3.03
C GLN A 4 11.90 24.23 2.17
N GLY A 5 11.60 22.93 2.09
CA GLY A 5 12.20 22.02 1.10
C GLY A 5 11.11 21.34 0.28
N MET A 6 11.41 20.97 -0.96
CA MET A 6 10.68 19.88 -1.62
C MET A 6 10.71 18.72 -0.62
N GLY A 7 9.55 18.32 -0.08
CA GLY A 7 9.45 17.60 1.19
C GLY A 7 10.27 16.32 1.23
N ASP A 8 11.51 16.41 1.72
CA ASP A 8 12.36 15.24 1.93
C ASP A 8 11.80 14.46 3.14
N ASN A 9 11.51 13.18 2.93
CA ASN A 9 10.98 12.23 3.93
C ASN A 9 9.53 12.49 4.37
N ASP A 10 8.58 12.23 3.47
CA ASP A 10 7.15 12.31 3.77
C ASP A 10 6.63 11.05 4.49
N ILE A 11 6.92 10.95 5.79
CA ILE A 11 6.46 9.85 6.64
C ILE A 11 6.03 10.35 8.03
N ALA A 12 4.96 9.74 8.56
CA ALA A 12 4.49 9.97 9.92
C ALA A 12 4.01 8.66 10.56
N LEU A 13 4.06 8.61 11.89
CA LEU A 13 3.50 7.52 12.68
C LEU A 13 2.43 8.07 13.61
N LEU A 14 1.30 7.37 13.66
CA LEU A 14 0.19 7.70 14.54
C LEU A 14 -0.02 6.58 15.55
N ARG A 15 0.01 6.95 16.83
CA ARG A 15 -0.28 6.03 17.93
C ARG A 15 -1.74 6.23 18.36
N LEU A 16 -2.52 5.16 18.24
CA LEU A 16 -3.89 5.15 18.74
C LEU A 16 -3.90 5.36 20.26
N ALA A 17 -4.81 6.23 20.74
CA ALA A 17 -5.02 6.44 22.17
C ALA A 17 -5.48 5.14 22.87
N THR A 18 -6.30 4.35 22.17
CA THR A 18 -6.78 3.04 22.61
C THR A 18 -6.36 1.99 21.59
N PRO A 19 -5.71 0.88 22.00
CA PRO A 19 -5.39 -0.21 21.10
C PRO A 19 -6.64 -0.82 20.45
N ILE A 20 -6.48 -1.35 19.25
CA ILE A 20 -7.53 -2.14 18.59
C ILE A 20 -7.76 -3.41 19.43
N ALA A 21 -8.97 -3.57 19.96
CA ALA A 21 -9.31 -4.68 20.86
C ALA A 21 -9.39 -6.02 20.11
N THR A 22 -9.88 -6.01 18.87
CA THR A 22 -10.13 -7.21 18.08
C THR A 22 -9.84 -6.96 16.60
N TRP A 23 -9.02 -7.82 15.99
CA TRP A 23 -8.84 -7.85 14.55
C TRP A 23 -9.97 -8.63 13.88
N SER A 24 -10.33 -8.21 12.67
CA SER A 24 -11.42 -8.80 11.89
C SER A 24 -11.09 -8.80 10.41
N HIS A 25 -12.02 -9.31 9.60
CA HIS A 25 -11.91 -9.21 8.15
C HIS A 25 -12.00 -7.76 7.62
N ASN A 26 -12.52 -6.81 8.43
CA ASN A 26 -12.57 -5.39 8.09
C ASN A 26 -11.49 -4.57 8.79
N VAL A 27 -10.69 -5.15 9.69
CA VAL A 27 -9.65 -4.43 10.42
C VAL A 27 -8.49 -5.40 10.67
N ALA A 28 -7.45 -5.28 9.86
CA ALA A 28 -6.21 -6.01 10.02
C ALA A 28 -5.05 -5.12 9.55
N PRO A 29 -3.86 -5.25 10.15
CA PRO A 29 -2.70 -4.54 9.67
C PRO A 29 -2.11 -5.25 8.45
N VAL A 30 -1.37 -4.49 7.66
CA VAL A 30 -0.63 -4.98 6.50
C VAL A 30 0.85 -5.13 6.88
N PRO A 31 1.52 -6.25 6.53
CA PRO A 31 2.96 -6.37 6.72
C PRO A 31 3.73 -5.40 5.83
N ILE A 32 4.87 -4.89 6.30
CA ILE A 32 5.76 -4.06 5.48
C ILE A 32 6.49 -4.95 4.46
N GLY A 33 6.44 -4.54 3.19
CA GLY A 33 7.19 -5.16 2.11
C GLY A 33 8.65 -4.75 2.18
N THR A 34 9.57 -5.71 1.99
CA THR A 34 11.02 -5.45 1.95
C THR A 34 11.68 -5.92 0.67
N SER A 35 10.89 -6.47 -0.25
CA SER A 35 11.38 -6.87 -1.56
C SER A 35 11.59 -5.65 -2.42
N MET A 36 12.55 -5.76 -3.34
CA MET A 36 12.85 -4.67 -4.27
C MET A 36 11.65 -4.39 -5.17
N VAL A 37 11.42 -3.09 -5.40
CA VAL A 37 10.51 -2.60 -6.44
C VAL A 37 11.19 -2.77 -7.79
N TYR A 38 10.45 -3.23 -8.79
CA TYR A 38 10.93 -3.42 -10.17
C TYR A 38 10.04 -2.68 -11.18
N ASP A 39 10.55 -2.44 -12.38
CA ASP A 39 9.79 -1.84 -13.47
C ASP A 39 8.57 -2.70 -13.83
N ASP A 40 7.48 -2.04 -14.17
CA ASP A 40 6.19 -2.66 -14.54
C ASP A 40 5.55 -3.50 -13.44
N GLN A 41 6.03 -3.38 -12.20
CA GLN A 41 5.37 -3.99 -11.05
C GLN A 41 4.00 -3.35 -10.86
N THR A 42 2.95 -4.18 -10.91
CA THR A 42 1.61 -3.73 -10.55
C THR A 42 1.51 -3.48 -9.05
N ALA A 43 1.11 -2.26 -8.70
CA ALA A 43 0.73 -1.88 -7.36
C ALA A 43 -0.76 -1.54 -7.30
N VAL A 44 -1.36 -1.69 -6.12
CA VAL A 44 -2.72 -1.26 -5.82
C VAL A 44 -2.65 -0.07 -4.89
N VAL A 45 -3.37 0.98 -5.26
CA VAL A 45 -3.56 2.19 -4.45
C VAL A 45 -5.04 2.36 -4.16
N MET A 46 -5.34 3.00 -3.04
CA MET A 46 -6.72 3.20 -2.60
C MET A 46 -6.86 4.46 -1.74
N GLY A 47 -8.05 5.07 -1.79
CA GLY A 47 -8.33 6.27 -1.03
C GLY A 47 -9.70 6.89 -1.35
N TRP A 48 -9.93 8.08 -0.83
CA TRP A 48 -11.17 8.85 -0.97
C TRP A 48 -10.92 10.23 -1.61
N GLY A 49 -9.80 10.36 -2.33
CA GLY A 49 -9.46 11.57 -3.06
C GLY A 49 -10.46 11.92 -4.17
N ILE A 50 -10.15 13.01 -4.87
CA ILE A 50 -10.96 13.48 -5.98
C ILE A 50 -10.95 12.48 -7.13
N THR A 51 -12.12 12.30 -7.75
CA THR A 51 -12.32 11.36 -8.88
C THR A 51 -12.33 12.04 -10.23
N ASP A 52 -12.52 13.36 -10.25
CA ASP A 52 -12.30 14.23 -11.40
C ASP A 52 -11.19 15.24 -11.08
N PRO A 53 -10.00 15.10 -11.70
CA PRO A 53 -8.89 16.04 -11.53
C PRO A 53 -9.21 17.50 -11.87
N LYS A 54 -10.33 17.79 -12.55
CA LYS A 54 -10.79 19.14 -12.90
C LYS A 54 -11.80 19.71 -11.91
N ASP A 55 -12.29 18.90 -10.97
CA ASP A 55 -13.29 19.28 -9.99
C ASP A 55 -12.82 18.92 -8.58
N ALA A 56 -12.38 19.92 -7.83
CA ALA A 56 -11.94 19.75 -6.45
C ALA A 56 -13.08 19.32 -5.50
N SER A 57 -14.35 19.40 -5.92
CA SER A 57 -15.50 18.93 -5.16
C SER A 57 -15.83 17.45 -5.39
N SER A 58 -15.15 16.79 -6.34
CA SER A 58 -15.38 15.39 -6.73
C SER A 58 -14.78 14.34 -5.79
N LEU A 59 -14.65 14.66 -4.49
CA LEU A 59 -14.20 13.72 -3.46
C LEU A 59 -15.09 12.48 -3.44
N ALA A 60 -14.48 11.30 -3.36
CA ALA A 60 -15.22 10.05 -3.40
C ALA A 60 -15.98 9.80 -2.07
N GLU A 61 -17.26 9.44 -2.17
CA GLU A 61 -18.06 9.01 -1.00
C GLU A 61 -17.72 7.59 -0.54
N THR A 62 -17.19 6.77 -1.46
CA THR A 62 -16.79 5.38 -1.19
C THR A 62 -15.31 5.18 -1.52
N LEU A 63 -14.68 4.21 -0.87
CA LEU A 63 -13.28 3.91 -1.11
C LEU A 63 -13.06 3.56 -2.59
N GLN A 64 -12.21 4.33 -3.24
CA GLN A 64 -11.74 4.03 -4.60
C GLN A 64 -10.50 3.15 -4.51
N VAL A 65 -10.40 2.23 -5.47
CA VAL A 65 -9.26 1.31 -5.59
C VAL A 65 -8.88 1.23 -7.06
N THR A 66 -7.60 1.41 -7.35
CA THR A 66 -7.08 1.26 -8.71
C THR A 66 -5.70 0.61 -8.69
N THR A 67 -5.28 0.14 -9.86
CA THR A 67 -3.94 -0.37 -10.10
C THR A 67 -3.11 0.69 -10.81
N ILE A 68 -1.82 0.74 -10.48
CA ILE A 68 -0.82 1.56 -11.15
C ILE A 68 0.43 0.71 -11.46
N SER A 69 1.24 1.17 -12.40
CA SER A 69 2.52 0.58 -12.74
C SER A 69 3.67 1.33 -12.08
N LEU A 70 4.57 0.61 -11.39
CA LEU A 70 5.77 1.20 -10.80
C LEU A 70 6.90 1.30 -11.82
N SER A 71 7.79 2.27 -11.62
CA SER A 71 8.97 2.48 -12.47
C SER A 71 10.21 2.74 -11.62
N ASN A 72 11.33 2.13 -12.00
CA ASN A 72 12.68 2.44 -11.58
C ASN A 72 13.43 3.27 -12.62
N ASP A 73 12.83 3.58 -13.77
CA ASP A 73 13.50 4.31 -14.82
C ASP A 73 13.81 5.74 -14.34
N ARG A 74 15.10 5.97 -14.10
CA ARG A 74 15.59 7.28 -13.67
C ARG A 74 15.29 8.37 -14.69
N ALA A 75 15.36 8.11 -15.99
CA ALA A 75 15.09 9.13 -17.00
C ALA A 75 13.66 9.66 -16.89
N VAL A 76 12.72 8.77 -16.60
CA VAL A 76 11.30 9.06 -16.40
C VAL A 76 11.06 9.76 -15.08
N CYS A 77 11.49 9.10 -14.00
CA CYS A 77 11.19 9.48 -12.63
C CYS A 77 12.09 10.61 -12.10
N SER A 78 13.08 11.08 -12.86
CA SER A 78 13.85 12.28 -12.51
C SER A 78 13.30 13.56 -13.13
N SER A 79 12.27 13.47 -13.98
CA SER A 79 11.63 14.61 -14.64
C SER A 79 11.10 15.66 -13.65
N MET A 80 10.57 15.21 -12.52
CA MET A 80 10.03 16.07 -11.46
C MET A 80 10.95 16.19 -10.24
N TYR A 81 11.81 15.20 -9.99
CA TYR A 81 12.79 15.22 -8.92
C TYR A 81 14.16 14.78 -9.42
N SER A 82 15.04 15.74 -9.70
CA SER A 82 16.39 15.48 -10.24
C SER A 82 17.27 14.58 -9.35
N GLY A 83 16.96 14.51 -8.04
CA GLY A 83 17.65 13.63 -7.10
C GLY A 83 17.22 12.15 -7.19
N PHE A 84 16.19 11.81 -7.98
CA PHE A 84 15.69 10.44 -8.09
C PHE A 84 16.79 9.53 -8.63
N GLN A 85 17.02 8.41 -7.95
CA GLN A 85 17.96 7.38 -8.38
C GLN A 85 17.21 6.16 -8.90
N ASP A 86 16.37 5.57 -8.05
CA ASP A 86 15.49 4.43 -8.32
C ASP A 86 14.35 4.39 -7.28
N SER A 87 13.39 3.48 -7.46
CA SER A 87 12.26 3.27 -6.54
C SER A 87 12.60 2.44 -5.30
N ASN A 88 13.87 2.09 -5.09
CA ASN A 88 14.35 1.32 -3.95
C ASN A 88 15.07 2.19 -2.91
N ASN A 89 15.07 3.51 -3.09
CA ASN A 89 15.59 4.49 -2.14
C ASN A 89 14.46 5.05 -1.26
N ASP A 90 14.45 6.33 -0.94
CA ASP A 90 13.48 7.02 -0.09
C ASP A 90 12.08 7.16 -0.70
N ARG A 91 11.94 7.04 -2.02
CA ARG A 91 10.67 7.16 -2.73
C ARG A 91 10.52 6.11 -3.83
N ILE A 92 9.28 5.68 -4.04
CA ILE A 92 8.82 4.87 -5.18
C ILE A 92 8.20 5.81 -6.20
N CYS A 93 8.44 5.56 -7.47
CA CYS A 93 7.84 6.25 -8.60
C CYS A 93 6.82 5.34 -9.33
N SER A 94 5.72 5.93 -9.75
CA SER A 94 4.85 5.38 -10.79
C SER A 94 4.88 6.30 -12.01
N ALA A 95 4.76 5.70 -13.19
CA ALA A 95 4.74 6.43 -14.45
C ALA A 95 3.82 5.73 -15.45
N ASP A 96 3.08 6.52 -16.23
CA ASP A 96 2.13 6.02 -17.25
C ASP A 96 2.79 5.79 -18.64
N GLU A 97 4.12 5.77 -18.71
CA GLU A 97 4.85 5.85 -19.99
C GLU A 97 4.62 4.65 -20.93
N GLN A 98 4.18 3.50 -20.40
CA GLN A 98 4.14 2.25 -21.16
C GLN A 98 2.73 1.67 -21.43
N HIS A 99 1.65 2.44 -21.28
CA HIS A 99 0.29 1.94 -21.55
C HIS A 99 -0.14 0.76 -20.67
N THR A 100 0.51 0.53 -19.53
CA THR A 100 0.19 -0.58 -18.61
C THR A 100 -0.80 -0.16 -17.52
N SER A 101 -0.74 1.09 -17.07
CA SER A 101 -1.85 1.73 -16.34
C SER A 101 -2.95 2.07 -17.36
N LYS A 102 -4.23 1.90 -17.01
CA LYS A 102 -5.27 2.50 -17.86
C LYS A 102 -5.11 4.01 -17.72
N ALA A 103 -4.92 4.72 -18.83
CA ALA A 103 -4.83 6.18 -18.85
C ALA A 103 -5.92 6.79 -17.94
N GLY A 104 -5.53 7.68 -17.04
CA GLY A 104 -6.43 8.26 -16.03
C GLY A 104 -6.43 7.57 -14.66
N GLN A 105 -5.66 6.49 -14.45
CA GLN A 105 -5.54 5.81 -13.15
C GLN A 105 -4.32 6.31 -12.38
N ASP A 106 -4.56 7.01 -11.26
CA ASP A 106 -3.53 7.53 -10.37
C ASP A 106 -4.15 7.82 -8.99
N THR A 107 -3.32 8.04 -7.98
CA THR A 107 -3.73 8.71 -6.75
C THR A 107 -3.87 10.21 -6.99
N CYS A 108 -4.77 10.88 -6.29
CA CYS A 108 -4.99 12.31 -6.46
C CYS A 108 -5.16 13.08 -5.16
N LEU A 109 -5.54 14.36 -5.27
CA LEU A 109 -5.78 15.23 -4.12
C LEU A 109 -6.77 14.57 -3.15
N GLY A 110 -6.36 14.45 -1.89
CA GLY A 110 -7.12 13.76 -0.84
C GLY A 110 -6.69 12.32 -0.56
N ASP A 111 -5.86 11.71 -1.42
CA ASP A 111 -5.30 10.36 -1.21
C ASP A 111 -3.95 10.36 -0.46
N SER A 112 -3.39 11.53 -0.15
CA SER A 112 -2.11 11.65 0.57
C SER A 112 -2.13 10.87 1.90
N GLY A 113 -1.08 10.11 2.16
CA GLY A 113 -1.00 9.18 3.29
C GLY A 113 -1.65 7.82 3.05
N GLY A 114 -2.37 7.64 1.94
CA GLY A 114 -2.99 6.38 1.53
C GLY A 114 -1.96 5.28 1.21
N PRO A 115 -2.37 4.00 1.22
CA PRO A 115 -1.44 2.90 1.05
C PRO A 115 -1.19 2.60 -0.43
N LEU A 116 0.06 2.29 -0.74
CA LEU A 116 0.45 1.58 -1.95
C LEU A 116 0.88 0.17 -1.56
N VAL A 117 0.11 -0.83 -2.00
CA VAL A 117 0.37 -2.24 -1.71
C VAL A 117 0.77 -3.00 -2.96
N VAL A 118 1.67 -3.97 -2.80
CA VAL A 118 2.11 -4.89 -3.86
C VAL A 118 1.90 -6.32 -3.42
N PHE A 119 1.76 -7.23 -4.38
CA PHE A 119 1.67 -8.65 -4.10
C PHE A 119 3.05 -9.31 -4.25
N ASP A 120 3.60 -9.81 -3.15
CA ASP A 120 4.88 -10.52 -3.07
C ASP A 120 4.70 -11.82 -2.27
N GLY A 121 4.02 -12.79 -2.90
CA GLY A 121 3.49 -13.98 -2.21
C GLY A 121 2.30 -13.70 -1.27
N ARG A 122 2.11 -12.43 -0.91
CA ARG A 122 0.98 -11.84 -0.17
C ARG A 122 0.95 -10.33 -0.38
N TRP A 123 -0.14 -9.68 0.03
CA TRP A 123 -0.21 -8.22 0.06
C TRP A 123 0.69 -7.63 1.13
N VAL A 124 1.57 -6.72 0.73
CA VAL A 124 2.49 -6.00 1.60
C VAL A 124 2.42 -4.49 1.32
N LEU A 125 2.66 -3.67 2.34
CA LEU A 125 2.77 -2.23 2.20
C LEU A 125 4.15 -1.88 1.65
N ALA A 126 4.18 -1.38 0.43
CA ALA A 126 5.42 -0.93 -0.22
C ALA A 126 5.59 0.58 -0.11
N GLY A 127 4.51 1.34 -0.27
CA GLY A 127 4.57 2.79 -0.33
C GLY A 127 3.44 3.50 0.42
N ILE A 128 3.63 4.80 0.60
CA ILE A 128 2.62 5.74 1.12
C ILE A 128 2.44 6.86 0.09
N THR A 129 1.21 7.15 -0.31
CA THR A 129 0.90 8.23 -1.26
C THR A 129 1.44 9.57 -0.76
N SER A 130 2.27 10.22 -1.55
CA SER A 130 2.91 11.49 -1.18
C SER A 130 2.48 12.61 -2.11
N TYR A 131 3.15 12.76 -3.26
CA TYR A 131 2.87 13.82 -4.23
C TYR A 131 3.06 13.32 -5.66
N GLY A 132 2.39 13.97 -6.61
CA GLY A 132 2.57 13.74 -8.04
C GLY A 132 2.41 15.06 -8.80
N ASN A 133 3.01 15.15 -9.98
CA ASN A 133 2.87 16.34 -10.82
C ASN A 133 3.24 16.02 -12.27
N SER A 134 2.85 16.90 -13.19
CA SER A 134 3.21 16.85 -14.60
C SER A 134 4.41 17.75 -14.91
N PRO A 135 5.32 17.34 -15.82
CA PRO A 135 6.33 18.23 -16.39
C PRO A 135 5.74 19.48 -17.07
N SER A 136 4.46 19.42 -17.46
CA SER A 136 3.72 20.54 -18.07
C SER A 136 3.22 21.59 -17.06
N GLY A 137 3.46 21.40 -15.75
CA GLY A 137 3.02 22.32 -14.69
C GLY A 137 1.53 22.27 -14.37
N SER A 138 0.75 21.49 -15.12
CA SER A 138 -0.64 21.18 -14.79
C SER A 138 -0.67 19.92 -13.90
N ALA A 139 -0.83 20.09 -12.59
CA ALA A 139 -0.93 19.00 -11.62
C ALA A 139 -2.28 18.25 -11.74
N ILE A 140 -2.51 17.62 -12.89
CA ILE A 140 -3.69 16.83 -13.19
C ILE A 140 -3.31 15.36 -12.97
N CYS A 141 -3.73 14.78 -11.85
CA CYS A 141 -3.49 13.36 -11.55
C CYS A 141 -3.95 12.45 -12.70
N GLY A 142 -3.22 11.38 -12.96
CA GLY A 142 -3.57 10.42 -14.01
C GLY A 142 -3.54 10.97 -15.44
N ALA A 143 -2.99 12.17 -15.66
CA ALA A 143 -2.71 12.64 -17.01
C ALA A 143 -1.58 11.82 -17.64
N LYS A 144 -1.59 11.74 -18.97
CA LYS A 144 -0.55 11.05 -19.74
C LYS A 144 0.82 11.64 -19.43
N ASP A 145 1.82 10.77 -19.33
CA ASP A 145 3.23 11.13 -19.09
C ASP A 145 3.48 11.78 -17.70
N ASN A 146 2.52 11.66 -16.78
CA ASN A 146 2.72 12.08 -15.40
C ASN A 146 3.45 11.02 -14.59
N VAL A 147 4.17 11.52 -13.59
CA VAL A 147 4.80 10.71 -12.56
C VAL A 147 4.18 11.03 -11.20
N ALA A 148 3.97 9.98 -10.40
CA ALA A 148 3.59 10.12 -9.00
C ALA A 148 4.65 9.46 -8.11
N TYR A 149 4.84 10.02 -6.92
CA TYR A 149 5.79 9.55 -5.93
C TYR A 149 5.08 9.10 -4.66
N TYR A 150 5.61 8.02 -4.12
CA TYR A 150 5.17 7.40 -2.88
C TYR A 150 6.39 7.25 -1.98
N THR A 151 6.23 7.46 -0.68
CA THR A 151 7.31 7.21 0.29
C THR A 151 7.59 5.72 0.37
N HIS A 152 8.83 5.28 0.16
CA HIS A 152 9.19 3.86 0.22
C HIS A 152 9.27 3.38 1.67
N VAL A 153 8.32 2.56 2.11
CA VAL A 153 8.18 2.18 3.52
C VAL A 153 9.39 1.37 4.02
N ALA A 154 9.95 0.50 3.18
CA ALA A 154 11.10 -0.31 3.58
C ALA A 154 12.34 0.55 3.90
N TYR A 155 12.54 1.65 3.17
CA TYR A 155 13.63 2.59 3.41
C TYR A 155 13.57 3.20 4.82
N PHE A 156 12.36 3.49 5.31
CA PHE A 156 12.13 4.07 6.62
C PHE A 156 11.97 3.04 7.75
N LEU A 157 12.22 1.75 7.50
CA LEU A 157 12.17 0.74 8.56
C LEU A 157 12.99 1.10 9.81
N PRO A 158 14.25 1.61 9.71
CA PRO A 158 15.00 2.00 10.90
C PRO A 158 14.28 3.06 11.74
N PHE A 159 13.65 4.05 11.10
CA PHE A 159 12.84 5.06 11.77
C PHE A 159 11.60 4.42 12.43
N ILE A 160 10.87 3.58 11.69
CA ILE A 160 9.66 2.91 12.20
C ILE A 160 9.99 2.06 13.42
N LEU A 161 11.04 1.24 13.35
CA LEU A 161 11.46 0.36 14.45
C LEU A 161 11.91 1.19 15.66
N ALA A 162 12.67 2.26 15.46
CA ALA A 162 13.14 3.13 16.54
C ALA A 162 12.00 3.83 17.28
N GLN A 163 10.96 4.27 16.56
CA GLN A 163 9.84 5.01 17.17
C GLN A 163 8.78 4.08 17.78
N THR A 164 8.60 2.87 17.24
CA THR A 164 7.52 1.96 17.67
C THR A 164 8.00 0.90 18.66
N GLY A 165 9.30 0.59 18.70
CA GLY A 165 9.84 -0.55 19.44
C GLY A 165 9.44 -1.92 18.86
N LEU A 166 8.82 -1.94 17.68
CA LEU A 166 8.54 -3.18 16.95
C LEU A 166 9.85 -3.84 16.50
N GLN A 167 9.80 -5.15 16.22
CA GLN A 167 10.98 -5.92 15.85
C GLN A 167 10.87 -6.47 14.43
N TYR A 168 12.01 -6.48 13.75
CA TYR A 168 12.21 -7.31 12.56
C TYR A 168 12.48 -8.76 13.01
N PRO A 169 11.92 -9.79 12.33
CA PRO A 169 11.11 -9.74 11.11
C PRO A 169 9.59 -9.70 11.36
N ALA A 170 9.11 -9.49 12.59
CA ALA A 170 7.67 -9.57 12.89
C ALA A 170 6.81 -8.56 12.10
N ILE A 171 7.32 -7.33 11.91
CA ILE A 171 6.63 -6.27 11.14
C ILE A 171 6.54 -6.58 9.63
N THR A 172 7.43 -7.44 9.13
CA THR A 172 7.48 -7.82 7.71
C THR A 172 6.83 -9.17 7.47
N MET A 173 6.81 -10.07 8.46
CA MET A 173 6.26 -11.41 8.33
C MET A 173 4.77 -11.52 8.61
N GLY A 174 4.09 -10.49 9.12
CA GLY A 174 2.66 -10.62 9.44
C GLY A 174 2.35 -11.73 10.46
N ASP A 175 3.36 -12.44 10.97
CA ASP A 175 3.27 -13.54 11.94
C ASP A 175 3.02 -13.02 13.37
N GLY A 176 3.20 -11.71 13.58
CA GLY A 176 2.62 -11.01 14.72
C GLY A 176 1.08 -10.95 14.68
N LEU A 177 0.45 -11.33 13.56
CA LEU A 177 -1.00 -11.29 13.35
C LEU A 177 -1.63 -12.69 13.43
N THR A 178 -0.90 -13.74 13.07
CA THR A 178 -1.36 -15.13 13.20
C THR A 178 -1.57 -15.53 14.67
N ASN A 179 -0.71 -15.06 15.59
CA ASN A 179 -0.89 -15.25 17.03
C ASN A 179 -2.16 -14.57 17.59
N VAL A 180 -2.71 -13.55 16.93
CA VAL A 180 -3.97 -12.92 17.36
C VAL A 180 -5.21 -13.65 16.82
N PHE A 181 -5.10 -14.30 15.66
CA PHE A 181 -6.16 -15.17 15.12
C PHE A 181 -6.20 -16.56 15.77
N GLU A 182 -5.11 -17.05 16.38
CA GLU A 182 -5.15 -18.28 17.19
C GLU A 182 -5.77 -18.04 18.57
N ASN A 183 -5.53 -16.89 19.18
CA ASN A 183 -6.16 -16.53 20.46
C ASN A 183 -7.66 -16.23 20.38
N SER A 184 -8.19 -15.88 19.19
CA SER A 184 -9.64 -15.73 18.99
C SER A 184 -10.39 -17.05 18.76
N ARG A 185 -9.67 -18.14 18.40
CA ARG A 185 -10.27 -19.48 18.24
C ARG A 185 -10.52 -20.24 19.56
N GLN A 186 -9.99 -19.76 20.68
CA GLN A 186 -10.24 -20.38 21.99
C GLN A 186 -11.62 -20.03 22.60
N TRP A 187 -12.39 -19.11 22.00
CA TRP A 187 -13.66 -18.63 22.56
C TRP A 187 -14.93 -19.24 21.97
N HIS A 188 -14.80 -20.27 21.13
CA HIS A 188 -15.96 -21.05 20.67
C HIS A 188 -15.85 -22.52 21.08
N ASN A 189 -16.58 -22.82 22.16
CA ASN A 189 -17.00 -24.13 22.65
C ASN A 189 -15.93 -25.07 23.20
N GLY A 190 -16.00 -25.27 24.51
CA GLY A 190 -15.39 -26.40 25.18
C GLY A 190 -15.82 -27.72 24.54
N ARG A 191 -14.82 -28.47 24.06
CA ARG A 191 -14.67 -29.92 24.20
C ARG A 191 -13.36 -30.30 23.52
N LEU A 192 -12.49 -30.94 24.30
CA LEU A 192 -11.30 -31.62 23.83
C LEU A 192 -11.70 -32.70 22.82
N ALA A 193 -11.03 -32.75 21.68
CA ALA A 193 -10.81 -33.99 20.95
C ALA A 193 -9.46 -33.93 20.23
N SER A 194 -8.70 -34.99 20.47
CA SER A 194 -7.31 -35.30 20.12
C SER A 194 -7.05 -35.61 18.64
N SER A 195 -5.76 -35.62 18.30
CA SER A 195 -5.09 -36.38 17.22
C SER A 195 -5.03 -35.67 15.85
N ALA A 196 -3.88 -35.17 15.40
CA ALA A 196 -2.66 -35.84 14.90
C ALA A 196 -2.66 -36.14 13.38
N THR A 197 -1.52 -35.82 12.77
CA THR A 197 -0.90 -36.44 11.57
C THR A 197 -1.33 -36.00 10.16
N THR A 198 -0.37 -35.34 9.48
CA THR A 198 0.17 -35.59 8.12
C THR A 198 -0.77 -36.06 7.01
N LEU A 199 -0.80 -35.32 5.90
CA LEU A 199 -0.73 -35.89 4.55
C LEU A 199 -0.32 -34.84 3.50
N ALA A 200 0.90 -34.99 2.99
CA ALA A 200 1.28 -34.55 1.66
C ALA A 200 0.72 -35.54 0.64
N GLY A 201 0.10 -35.05 -0.44
CA GLY A 201 -0.47 -35.89 -1.49
C GLY A 201 -0.80 -35.10 -2.75
N LYS A 202 -0.14 -35.48 -3.85
CA LYS A 202 -0.10 -34.91 -5.20
C LYS A 202 -1.33 -35.28 -6.08
N LEU A 203 -1.43 -34.59 -7.24
CA LEU A 203 -2.27 -34.80 -8.44
C LEU A 203 -3.73 -34.30 -8.34
N GLY A 204 -4.33 -33.61 -9.31
CA GLY A 204 -3.91 -33.20 -10.65
C GLY A 204 -5.12 -32.66 -11.45
N SER A 205 -4.86 -31.67 -12.30
CA SER A 205 -5.55 -31.32 -13.56
C SER A 205 -7.08 -31.10 -13.65
N ARG A 206 -7.40 -29.97 -14.29
CA ARG A 206 -8.63 -29.58 -15.04
C ARG A 206 -9.70 -28.78 -14.29
N GLY A 207 -9.68 -27.46 -14.57
CA GLY A 207 -10.84 -26.72 -15.05
C GLY A 207 -11.92 -26.35 -14.03
N ALA A 208 -11.81 -25.14 -13.48
CA ALA A 208 -12.94 -24.24 -13.30
C ALA A 208 -12.40 -22.83 -13.00
N LEU A 209 -12.67 -21.89 -13.90
CA LEU A 209 -12.59 -20.45 -13.65
C LEU A 209 -13.62 -20.13 -12.54
N GLY A 210 -13.16 -20.15 -11.29
CA GLY A 210 -13.92 -19.68 -10.14
C GLY A 210 -13.70 -18.18 -9.99
N ILE A 211 -14.73 -17.41 -10.32
CA ILE A 211 -14.84 -15.98 -10.01
C ILE A 211 -14.79 -15.86 -8.48
N TYR A 212 -13.67 -15.42 -7.93
CA TYR A 212 -13.58 -15.07 -6.52
C TYR A 212 -14.27 -13.71 -6.29
N PRO A 213 -15.16 -13.58 -5.29
CA PRO A 213 -15.91 -12.34 -5.08
C PRO A 213 -14.99 -11.21 -4.60
N TRP A 214 -15.10 -10.08 -5.27
CA TRP A 214 -14.30 -8.85 -5.18
C TRP A 214 -14.51 -8.00 -3.89
N SER A 215 -14.86 -8.60 -2.75
CA SER A 215 -15.26 -7.83 -1.55
C SER A 215 -14.18 -7.72 -0.45
N ALA A 216 -12.89 -7.84 -0.78
CA ALA A 216 -11.81 -7.95 0.22
C ALA A 216 -10.81 -6.77 0.26
N LEU A 217 -11.09 -5.63 -0.38
CA LEU A 217 -10.15 -4.49 -0.44
C LEU A 217 -10.54 -3.26 0.39
N THR A 218 -11.64 -3.29 1.15
CA THR A 218 -12.21 -2.10 1.81
C THR A 218 -11.62 -1.72 3.16
N ALA A 219 -10.45 -2.21 3.55
CA ALA A 219 -9.92 -1.88 4.87
C ALA A 219 -8.40 -1.82 4.94
N LEU A 220 -7.82 -0.74 4.43
CA LEU A 220 -6.45 -0.35 4.78
C LEU A 220 -6.32 1.18 4.77
N VAL A 221 -5.73 1.69 5.86
CA VAL A 221 -5.43 3.10 6.21
C VAL A 221 -6.55 3.85 6.95
N MET A 222 -6.57 3.65 8.27
CA MET A 222 -7.10 4.61 9.22
C MET A 222 -6.01 5.65 9.51
N ALA A 223 -6.18 6.86 8.98
CA ALA A 223 -6.06 8.12 9.72
C ALA A 223 -6.16 9.31 8.77
N TRP A 224 -7.39 9.72 8.46
CA TRP A 224 -7.64 11.07 7.97
C TRP A 224 -7.53 12.02 9.17
N MET A 225 -6.63 13.00 9.09
CA MET A 225 -6.60 14.12 10.04
C MET A 225 -7.73 15.08 9.69
N LEU A 226 -8.69 15.20 10.62
CA LEU A 226 -9.72 16.24 10.63
C LEU A 226 -9.07 17.63 10.69
N LYS A 227 -9.54 18.53 9.82
CA LYS A 227 -10.06 19.84 10.25
C LYS A 227 -11.54 19.89 9.94
#